data_AF-A0A934E605-F1
#
_entry.id   AF-A0A934E605-F1
#
_cell.length_a   1.000
_cell.length_b   1.000
_cell.length_c   1.000
_cell.angle_alpha   90.00
_cell.angle_beta   90.00
_cell.angle_gamma   90.00
#
_symmetry.space_group_name_H-M   'P 1'
#
loop_
_entity.id
_entity.type
_entity.pdbx_description
1 polymer ?
#
loop_
_entity_poly.entity_id
_entity_poly.type
_entity_poly.pdbx_seq_one_letter_code
_entity_poly.pdbx_strand_id
1 'polypeptide(L)'
;MYRKLVITIVLAAALTACAVSNDPRQGGLFGGLHGLSSGAYDDRIRDRQDELDRQQTYNQELKEQSETLESEVQLRDYQLTLEQQRVARLERDLLNLESDINQLKAKSDKQKTEITTLQHKIKVQKQKLKTQQSALAELDRAGGSAADPERYRVLMQERDNLTVEYKKLLENSKNLSNATN
;
A
#
# COMPACT_ATOMS: atom_id res chain seq x y z
N MET A 1 -10.37 -107.28 3.83
CA MET A 1 -9.23 -106.65 4.54
C MET A 1 -8.72 -105.36 3.88
N TYR A 2 -8.80 -105.18 2.55
CA TYR A 2 -8.35 -103.96 1.85
C TYR A 2 -9.08 -102.66 2.22
N ARG A 3 -10.37 -102.72 2.57
CA ARG A 3 -11.19 -101.54 2.86
C ARG A 3 -10.81 -100.84 4.18
N LYS A 4 -10.27 -101.58 5.16
CA LYS A 4 -9.74 -100.99 6.40
C LYS A 4 -8.38 -100.33 6.18
N LEU A 5 -7.58 -100.87 5.25
CA LEU A 5 -6.24 -100.39 4.93
C LEU A 5 -6.26 -99.06 4.18
N VAL A 6 -7.21 -98.86 3.26
CA VAL A 6 -7.41 -97.60 2.53
C VAL A 6 -7.87 -96.46 3.46
N ILE A 7 -8.75 -96.76 4.42
CA ILE A 7 -9.26 -95.74 5.38
C ILE A 7 -8.13 -95.26 6.30
N THR A 8 -7.24 -96.14 6.75
CA THR A 8 -6.06 -95.74 7.54
C THR A 8 -5.05 -94.90 6.75
N ILE A 9 -4.88 -95.15 5.46
CA ILE A 9 -3.94 -94.37 4.62
C ILE A 9 -4.51 -92.96 4.33
N VAL A 10 -5.81 -92.86 4.07
CA VAL A 10 -6.48 -91.56 3.83
C VAL A 10 -6.55 -90.72 5.11
N LEU A 11 -6.76 -91.35 6.27
CA LEU A 11 -6.78 -90.64 7.56
C LEU A 11 -5.38 -90.16 7.98
N ALA A 12 -4.32 -90.88 7.62
CA ALA A 12 -2.94 -90.46 7.85
C ALA A 12 -2.52 -89.29 6.94
N ALA A 13 -3.02 -89.24 5.70
CA ALA A 13 -2.75 -88.14 4.77
C ALA A 13 -3.52 -86.85 5.10
N ALA A 14 -4.64 -86.94 5.82
CA ALA A 14 -5.45 -85.77 6.20
C ALA A 14 -4.88 -85.00 7.42
N LEU A 15 -3.94 -85.57 8.17
CA LEU A 15 -3.32 -84.94 9.36
C LEU A 15 -2.12 -84.05 9.03
N THR A 16 -1.63 -84.03 7.78
CA THR A 16 -0.47 -83.22 7.37
C THR A 16 -0.84 -81.90 6.69
N ALA A 17 -2.13 -81.58 6.56
CA ALA A 17 -2.63 -80.35 5.94
C ALA A 17 -2.97 -79.24 6.96
N CYS A 18 -2.38 -79.28 8.16
CA CYS A 18 -2.52 -78.20 9.13
C CYS A 18 -1.67 -76.99 8.67
N ALA A 19 -2.39 -75.92 8.32
CA ALA A 19 -1.93 -74.56 8.04
C ALA A 19 -0.51 -74.24 8.54
N VAL A 20 0.45 -74.24 7.63
CA VAL A 20 1.77 -73.65 7.87
C VAL A 20 1.58 -72.14 7.95
N SER A 21 1.57 -71.63 9.18
CA SER A 21 1.77 -70.21 9.43
C SER A 21 3.28 -69.97 9.37
N ASN A 22 3.74 -69.11 8.46
CA ASN A 22 5.14 -68.74 8.34
C ASN A 22 5.61 -67.76 9.44
N ASP A 23 4.79 -67.54 10.47
CA ASP A 23 5.14 -66.75 11.65
C ASP A 23 5.86 -67.64 12.70
N PRO A 24 7.20 -67.53 12.86
CA PRO A 24 7.97 -68.33 13.81
C PRO A 24 7.61 -68.04 15.28
N ARG A 25 6.87 -66.96 15.57
CA ARG A 25 6.32 -66.71 16.91
C ARG A 25 5.07 -67.55 17.21
N GLN A 26 4.40 -68.07 16.19
CA GLN A 26 3.21 -68.92 16.31
C GLN A 26 3.50 -70.41 16.05
N GLY A 27 4.63 -70.74 15.41
CA GLY A 27 5.01 -72.10 15.01
C GLY A 27 5.89 -72.92 15.97
N GLY A 28 6.27 -72.37 17.13
CA GLY A 28 7.14 -73.06 18.11
C GLY A 28 8.54 -73.43 17.58
N LEU A 29 9.23 -74.36 18.24
CA LEU A 29 10.63 -74.74 17.97
C LEU A 29 10.88 -75.20 16.51
N PHE A 30 9.93 -75.95 15.94
CA PHE A 30 10.02 -76.45 14.56
C PHE A 30 9.79 -75.34 13.52
N GLY A 31 8.92 -74.36 13.79
CA GLY A 31 8.75 -73.18 12.93
C GLY A 31 9.98 -72.27 12.91
N GLY A 32 10.70 -72.17 14.04
CA GLY A 32 11.99 -71.47 14.13
C GLY A 32 13.10 -72.15 13.31
N LEU A 33 13.21 -73.49 13.39
CA LEU A 33 14.18 -74.28 12.61
C LEU A 33 13.87 -74.26 11.11
N HIS A 34 12.60 -74.33 10.72
CA HIS A 34 12.21 -74.21 9.32
C HIS A 34 12.45 -72.80 8.77
N GLY A 35 12.22 -71.75 9.57
CA GLY A 35 12.49 -70.36 9.19
C GLY A 35 13.98 -70.00 9.07
N LEU A 36 14.86 -70.72 9.79
CA LEU A 36 16.31 -70.64 9.63
C LEU A 36 16.80 -71.37 8.36
N SER A 37 16.19 -72.51 8.04
CA SER A 37 16.48 -73.31 6.84
C SER A 37 15.93 -72.68 5.54
N SER A 38 14.79 -71.97 5.62
CA SER A 38 14.08 -71.42 4.46
C SER A 38 14.47 -70.00 4.06
N GLY A 39 15.36 -69.33 4.80
CA GLY A 39 15.75 -67.93 4.54
C GLY A 39 14.76 -66.86 5.04
N ALA A 40 13.64 -67.25 5.67
CA ALA A 40 12.60 -66.32 6.11
C ALA A 40 13.05 -65.30 7.18
N TYR A 41 14.17 -65.54 7.86
CA TYR A 41 14.78 -64.56 8.75
C TYR A 41 15.48 -63.43 7.99
N ASP A 42 16.26 -63.78 6.96
CA ASP A 42 16.98 -62.82 6.12
C ASP A 42 16.00 -61.93 5.34
N ASP A 43 14.87 -62.48 4.90
CA ASP A 43 13.80 -61.71 4.26
C ASP A 43 13.22 -60.64 5.19
N ARG A 44 12.96 -60.96 6.46
CA ARG A 44 12.49 -59.96 7.44
C ARG A 44 13.52 -58.89 7.76
N ILE A 45 14.80 -59.27 7.79
CA ILE A 45 15.89 -58.29 7.98
C ILE A 45 15.90 -57.34 6.77
N ARG A 46 15.85 -57.88 5.55
CA ARG A 46 15.77 -57.10 4.32
C ARG A 46 14.55 -56.17 4.33
N ASP A 47 13.35 -56.67 4.64
CA ASP A 47 12.13 -55.86 4.71
C ASP A 47 12.25 -54.70 5.71
N ARG A 48 12.90 -54.95 6.86
CA ARG A 48 13.14 -53.90 7.86
C ARG A 48 14.21 -52.90 7.43
N GLN A 49 15.25 -53.37 6.74
CA GLN A 49 16.27 -52.49 6.16
C GLN A 49 15.65 -51.59 5.09
N ASP A 50 14.88 -52.18 4.16
CA ASP A 50 14.18 -51.45 3.11
C ASP A 50 13.20 -50.43 3.69
N GLU A 51 12.49 -50.79 4.77
CA GLU A 51 11.60 -49.86 5.47
C GLU A 51 12.36 -48.73 6.17
N LEU A 52 13.48 -49.03 6.82
CA LEU A 52 14.34 -48.01 7.44
C LEU A 52 14.89 -47.05 6.38
N ASP A 53 15.38 -47.57 5.26
CA ASP A 53 15.94 -46.78 4.16
C ASP A 53 14.86 -45.88 3.53
N ARG A 54 13.62 -46.39 3.36
CA ARG A 54 12.46 -45.58 2.93
C ARG A 54 12.15 -44.46 3.93
N GLN A 55 12.11 -44.76 5.22
CA GLN A 55 11.84 -43.76 6.26
C GLN A 55 12.95 -42.71 6.37
N GLN A 56 14.21 -43.09 6.20
CA GLN A 56 15.34 -42.15 6.18
C GLN A 56 15.26 -41.23 4.97
N THR A 57 14.97 -41.77 3.79
CA THR A 57 14.79 -40.98 2.56
C THR A 57 13.64 -39.98 2.73
N TYR A 58 12.50 -40.44 3.25
CA TYR A 58 11.34 -39.59 3.50
C TYR A 58 11.64 -38.48 4.52
N ASN A 59 12.37 -38.78 5.60
CA ASN A 59 12.78 -37.77 6.58
C ASN A 59 13.75 -36.73 6.00
N GLN A 60 14.64 -37.15 5.10
CA GLN A 60 15.53 -36.22 4.39
C GLN A 60 14.73 -35.28 3.49
N GLU A 61 13.79 -35.81 2.71
CA GLU A 61 12.91 -35.00 1.87
C GLU A 61 12.08 -33.99 2.69
N LEU A 62 11.48 -34.43 3.80
CA LEU A 62 10.75 -33.54 4.70
C LEU A 62 11.64 -32.44 5.29
N LYS A 63 12.89 -32.76 5.62
CA LYS A 63 13.85 -31.79 6.13
C LYS A 63 14.19 -30.73 5.08
N GLU A 64 14.46 -31.15 3.85
CA GLU A 64 14.74 -30.23 2.74
C GLU A 64 13.53 -29.34 2.42
N GLN A 65 12.32 -29.90 2.44
CA GLN A 65 11.08 -29.12 2.29
C GLN A 65 10.90 -28.12 3.43
N SER A 66 11.18 -28.51 4.67
CA SER A 66 11.10 -27.61 5.83
C SER A 66 12.10 -26.46 5.73
N GLU A 67 13.35 -26.73 5.35
CA GLU A 67 14.39 -25.70 5.16
C GLU A 67 14.01 -24.72 4.03
N THR A 68 13.44 -25.24 2.95
CA THR A 68 12.95 -24.42 1.83
C THR A 68 11.80 -23.51 2.27
N LEU A 69 10.79 -24.08 2.96
CA LEU A 69 9.65 -23.33 3.48
C LEU A 69 10.07 -22.25 4.49
N GLU A 70 11.04 -22.56 5.37
CA GLU A 70 11.56 -21.59 6.33
C GLU A 70 12.24 -20.41 5.62
N SER A 71 13.03 -20.68 4.57
CA SER A 71 13.61 -19.63 3.74
C SER A 71 12.56 -18.79 3.01
N GLU A 72 11.49 -19.42 2.51
CA GLU A 72 10.39 -18.71 1.87
C GLU A 72 9.65 -17.79 2.85
N VAL A 73 9.37 -18.27 4.07
CA VAL A 73 8.74 -17.47 5.14
C VAL A 73 9.59 -16.24 5.46
N GLN A 74 10.90 -16.42 5.67
CA GLN A 74 11.81 -15.30 5.95
C GLN A 74 11.82 -14.26 4.82
N LEU A 75 11.82 -14.71 3.57
CA LEU A 75 11.75 -13.81 2.42
C LEU A 75 10.42 -13.05 2.37
N ARG A 76 9.31 -13.71 2.66
CA ARG A 76 7.98 -13.08 2.70
C ARG A 76 7.84 -12.09 3.83
N ASP A 77 8.38 -12.38 5.01
CA ASP A 77 8.38 -11.45 6.15
C ASP A 77 9.21 -10.21 5.86
N TYR A 78 10.35 -10.37 5.18
CA TYR A 78 11.15 -9.24 4.72
C TYR A 78 10.38 -8.37 3.72
N GLN A 79 9.74 -8.99 2.72
CA GLN A 79 8.91 -8.27 1.73
C GLN A 79 7.74 -7.54 2.40
N LEU A 80 7.06 -8.18 3.34
CA LEU A 80 5.95 -7.58 4.10
C LEU A 80 6.42 -6.34 4.86
N THR A 81 7.57 -6.43 5.53
CA THR A 81 8.15 -5.31 6.27
C THR A 81 8.46 -4.12 5.35
N LEU A 82 9.01 -4.37 4.16
CA LEU A 82 9.29 -3.32 3.17
C LEU A 82 8.00 -2.66 2.67
N GLU A 83 6.97 -3.44 2.36
CA GLU A 83 5.69 -2.90 1.90
C GLU A 83 4.98 -2.09 3.01
N GLN A 84 5.04 -2.54 4.27
CA GLN A 84 4.55 -1.76 5.41
C GLN A 84 5.27 -0.41 5.53
N GLN A 85 6.59 -0.38 5.37
CA GLN A 85 7.36 0.87 5.37
C GLN A 85 6.97 1.78 4.19
N ARG A 86 6.69 1.21 3.02
CA ARG A 86 6.24 1.95 1.84
C ARG A 86 4.87 2.58 2.08
N VAL A 87 3.92 1.83 2.63
CA VAL A 87 2.59 2.35 3.00
C VAL A 87 2.71 3.49 4.01
N ALA A 88 3.49 3.32 5.08
CA ALA A 88 3.69 4.37 6.08
C ALA A 88 4.39 5.63 5.52
N ARG A 89 5.19 5.51 4.44
CA ARG A 89 5.71 6.67 3.71
C ARG A 89 4.61 7.36 2.91
N LEU A 90 3.83 6.60 2.14
CA LEU A 90 2.73 7.14 1.32
C LEU A 90 1.68 7.85 2.18
N GLU A 91 1.36 7.32 3.36
CA GLU A 91 0.44 7.99 4.31
C GLU A 91 0.97 9.35 4.76
N ARG A 92 2.26 9.46 5.07
CA ARG A 92 2.90 10.74 5.41
C ARG A 92 2.90 11.71 4.25
N ASP A 93 3.19 11.23 3.04
CA ASP A 93 3.17 12.05 1.83
C ASP A 93 1.76 12.58 1.53
N LEU A 94 0.71 11.76 1.74
CA LEU A 94 -0.68 12.19 1.61
C LEU A 94 -1.05 13.28 2.62
N LEU A 95 -0.66 13.13 3.89
CA LEU A 95 -0.91 14.15 4.91
C LEU A 95 -0.20 15.47 4.59
N ASN A 96 1.03 15.41 4.09
CA ASN A 96 1.77 16.59 3.65
C ASN A 96 1.09 17.26 2.45
N LEU A 97 0.67 16.48 1.45
CA LEU A 97 -0.02 17.01 0.27
C LEU A 97 -1.37 17.63 0.62
N GLU A 98 -2.12 17.03 1.56
CA GLU A 98 -3.37 17.61 2.06
C GLU A 98 -3.13 18.95 2.78
N SER A 99 -2.09 19.03 3.61
CA SER A 99 -1.65 20.28 4.22
C SER A 99 -1.28 21.33 3.17
N ASP A 100 -0.51 20.96 2.15
CA ASP A 100 -0.11 21.85 1.07
C ASP A 100 -1.32 22.34 0.27
N ILE A 101 -2.28 21.47 -0.05
CA ILE A 101 -3.55 21.83 -0.71
C ILE A 101 -4.32 22.84 0.15
N ASN A 102 -4.43 22.61 1.46
CA ASN A 102 -5.13 23.52 2.37
C ASN A 102 -4.43 24.88 2.45
N GLN A 103 -3.09 24.91 2.48
CA GLN A 103 -2.32 26.15 2.44
C GLN A 103 -2.48 26.90 1.12
N LEU A 104 -2.43 26.19 -0.01
CA LEU A 104 -2.64 26.78 -1.34
C LEU A 104 -4.07 27.33 -1.48
N LYS A 105 -5.07 26.62 -0.98
CA LYS A 105 -6.46 27.07 -0.95
C LYS A 105 -6.61 28.34 -0.12
N ALA A 106 -6.05 28.38 1.09
CA ALA A 106 -6.09 29.56 1.95
C ALA A 106 -5.38 30.77 1.31
N LYS A 107 -4.24 30.56 0.65
CA LYS A 107 -3.54 31.61 -0.11
C LYS A 107 -4.39 32.12 -1.27
N SER A 108 -5.03 31.22 -2.03
CA SER A 108 -5.92 31.57 -3.14
C SER A 108 -7.13 32.37 -2.67
N ASP A 109 -7.79 31.94 -1.58
CA ASP A 109 -8.92 32.65 -0.99
C ASP A 109 -8.49 34.05 -0.51
N LYS A 110 -7.33 34.17 0.13
CA LYS A 110 -6.76 35.48 0.51
C LYS A 110 -6.52 36.37 -0.70
N GLN A 111 -5.86 35.87 -1.74
CA GLN A 111 -5.62 36.62 -2.99
C GLN A 111 -6.94 37.07 -3.63
N LYS A 112 -7.96 36.22 -3.64
CA LYS A 112 -9.29 36.56 -4.15
C LYS A 112 -9.92 37.71 -3.34
N THR A 113 -9.81 37.71 -2.02
CA THR A 113 -10.29 38.82 -1.17
C THR A 113 -9.50 40.11 -1.38
N GLU A 114 -8.19 40.03 -1.66
CA GLU A 114 -7.36 41.19 -1.97
C GLU A 114 -7.76 41.80 -3.33
N ILE A 115 -8.01 40.97 -4.35
CA ILE A 115 -8.49 41.43 -5.66
C ILE A 115 -9.83 42.16 -5.52
N THR A 116 -10.81 41.60 -4.79
CA THR A 116 -12.12 42.26 -4.62
C THR A 116 -11.99 43.58 -3.87
N THR A 117 -11.11 43.64 -2.87
CA THR A 117 -10.80 44.88 -2.13
C THR A 117 -10.14 45.92 -3.05
N LEU A 118 -9.17 45.52 -3.87
CA LEU A 118 -8.52 46.41 -4.83
C LEU A 118 -9.52 46.92 -5.88
N GLN A 119 -10.38 46.05 -6.41
CA GLN A 119 -11.45 46.44 -7.33
C GLN A 119 -12.39 47.47 -6.71
N HIS A 120 -12.78 47.27 -5.44
CA HIS A 120 -13.60 48.25 -4.72
C HIS A 120 -12.88 49.60 -4.56
N LYS A 121 -11.59 49.58 -4.15
CA LYS A 121 -10.78 50.80 -4.03
C LYS A 121 -10.66 51.53 -5.35
N ILE A 122 -10.37 50.81 -6.44
CA ILE A 122 -10.32 51.35 -7.81
C ILE A 122 -11.66 52.03 -8.17
N LYS A 123 -12.80 51.40 -7.88
CA LYS A 123 -14.14 51.97 -8.12
C LYS A 123 -14.36 53.27 -7.34
N VAL A 124 -14.03 53.27 -6.04
CA VAL A 124 -14.18 54.46 -5.18
C VAL A 124 -13.29 55.60 -5.64
N GLN A 125 -12.03 55.33 -5.97
CA GLN A 125 -11.08 56.35 -6.42
C GLN A 125 -11.48 56.94 -7.77
N LYS A 126 -11.97 56.10 -8.70
CA LYS A 126 -12.54 56.55 -9.97
C LYS A 126 -13.72 57.52 -9.76
N GLN A 127 -14.57 57.24 -8.76
CA GLN A 127 -15.68 58.12 -8.43
C GLN A 127 -15.21 59.44 -7.83
N LYS A 128 -14.22 59.42 -6.92
CA LYS A 128 -13.59 60.65 -6.38
C LYS A 128 -12.98 61.52 -7.48
N LEU A 129 -12.25 60.91 -8.42
CA LEU A 129 -11.69 61.60 -9.58
C LEU A 129 -12.78 62.29 -10.41
N LYS A 130 -13.91 61.59 -10.67
CA LYS A 130 -15.04 62.17 -11.39
C LYS A 130 -15.64 63.37 -10.66
N THR A 131 -15.83 63.27 -9.34
CA THR A 131 -16.36 64.37 -8.51
C THR A 131 -15.41 65.57 -8.46
N GLN A 132 -14.10 65.34 -8.36
CA GLN A 132 -13.12 66.43 -8.41
C GLN A 132 -13.04 67.08 -9.80
N GLN A 133 -13.13 66.29 -10.87
CA GLN A 133 -13.21 66.82 -12.23
C GLN A 133 -14.44 67.69 -12.44
N SER A 134 -15.61 67.30 -11.92
CA SER A 134 -16.81 68.16 -11.99
C SER A 134 -16.66 69.43 -11.16
N ALA A 135 -16.05 69.35 -9.97
CA ALA A 135 -15.80 70.52 -9.13
C ALA A 135 -14.82 71.52 -9.79
N LEU A 136 -13.76 71.01 -10.43
CA LEU A 136 -12.84 71.83 -11.24
C LEU A 136 -13.56 72.47 -12.43
N ALA A 137 -14.39 71.71 -13.16
CA ALA A 137 -15.14 72.24 -14.30
C ALA A 137 -16.18 73.31 -13.89
N GLU A 138 -16.81 73.18 -12.72
CA GLU A 138 -17.67 74.20 -12.14
C GLU A 138 -16.89 75.46 -11.77
N LEU A 139 -15.70 75.29 -11.17
CA LEU A 139 -14.82 76.41 -10.83
C LEU A 139 -14.30 77.12 -12.08
N ASP A 140 -13.93 76.39 -13.13
CA ASP A 140 -13.55 76.94 -14.44
C ASP A 140 -14.67 77.81 -15.04
N ARG A 141 -15.93 77.37 -14.93
CA ARG A 141 -17.10 78.16 -15.37
C ARG A 141 -17.32 79.42 -14.53
N ALA A 142 -16.93 79.41 -13.26
CA ALA A 142 -17.07 80.52 -12.33
C ALA A 142 -15.91 81.55 -12.40
N GLY A 143 -15.00 81.40 -13.36
CA GLY A 143 -13.84 82.29 -13.52
C GLY A 143 -12.49 81.62 -13.22
N GLY A 144 -12.48 80.31 -12.95
CA GLY A 144 -11.28 79.49 -12.82
C GLY A 144 -10.32 80.00 -11.75
N SER A 145 -9.03 79.97 -12.06
CA SER A 145 -7.97 80.46 -11.17
C SER A 145 -8.03 81.97 -10.91
N ALA A 146 -8.78 82.75 -11.70
CA ALA A 146 -8.92 84.20 -11.50
C ALA A 146 -9.95 84.55 -10.41
N ALA A 147 -10.95 83.68 -10.18
CA ALA A 147 -11.98 83.88 -9.16
C ALA A 147 -11.56 83.39 -7.77
N ASP A 148 -10.86 82.25 -7.70
CA ASP A 148 -10.33 81.67 -6.45
C ASP A 148 -9.05 80.85 -6.72
N PRO A 149 -7.86 81.50 -6.71
CA PRO A 149 -6.60 80.87 -7.07
C PRO A 149 -6.18 79.72 -6.14
N GLU A 150 -6.38 79.85 -4.83
CA GLU A 150 -5.94 78.86 -3.86
C GLU A 150 -6.80 77.59 -3.92
N ARG A 151 -8.12 77.73 -4.02
CA ARG A 151 -9.01 76.58 -4.15
C ARG A 151 -8.77 75.82 -5.46
N TYR A 152 -8.48 76.55 -6.54
CA TYR A 152 -8.12 75.95 -7.83
C TYR A 152 -6.85 75.11 -7.74
N ARG A 153 -5.80 75.65 -7.09
CA ARG A 153 -4.51 74.97 -6.88
C ARG A 153 -4.68 73.69 -6.05
N VAL A 154 -5.42 73.78 -4.95
CA VAL A 154 -5.67 72.63 -4.07
C VAL A 154 -6.40 71.51 -4.80
N LEU A 155 -7.47 71.82 -5.54
CA LEU A 155 -8.23 70.80 -6.28
C LEU A 155 -7.42 70.15 -7.40
N MET A 156 -6.57 70.91 -8.09
CA MET A 156 -5.65 70.33 -9.08
C MET A 156 -4.62 69.39 -8.45
N GLN A 157 -4.01 69.81 -7.34
CA GLN A 157 -3.05 68.97 -6.62
C GLN A 157 -3.71 67.68 -6.12
N GLU A 158 -4.92 67.77 -5.60
CA GLU A 158 -5.67 66.62 -5.10
C GLU A 158 -6.06 65.65 -6.23
N ARG A 159 -6.46 66.17 -7.40
CA ARG A 159 -6.71 65.37 -8.61
C ARG A 159 -5.45 64.62 -9.05
N ASP A 160 -4.30 65.31 -9.07
CA ASP A 160 -3.04 64.72 -9.52
C ASP A 160 -2.59 63.61 -8.57
N ASN A 161 -2.73 63.85 -7.26
CA ASN A 161 -2.48 62.84 -6.23
C ASN A 161 -3.40 61.62 -6.42
N LEU A 162 -4.72 61.82 -6.57
CA LEU A 162 -5.66 60.72 -6.80
C LEU A 162 -5.37 59.95 -8.10
N THR A 163 -4.88 60.63 -9.14
CA THR A 163 -4.53 60.00 -10.42
C THR A 163 -3.31 59.09 -10.26
N VAL A 164 -2.30 59.53 -9.50
CA VAL A 164 -1.12 58.72 -9.19
C VAL A 164 -1.51 57.49 -8.37
N GLU A 165 -2.34 57.66 -7.33
CA GLU A 165 -2.79 56.54 -6.52
C GLU A 165 -3.63 55.53 -7.31
N TYR A 166 -4.53 56.01 -8.16
CA TYR A 166 -5.34 55.16 -9.04
C TYR A 166 -4.48 54.29 -9.95
N LYS A 167 -3.43 54.88 -10.56
CA LYS A 167 -2.47 54.13 -11.39
C LYS A 167 -1.76 53.04 -10.60
N LYS A 168 -1.29 53.35 -9.39
CA LYS A 168 -0.63 52.38 -8.50
C LYS A 168 -1.56 51.22 -8.12
N LEU A 169 -2.83 51.50 -7.83
CA LEU A 169 -3.80 50.44 -7.53
C LEU A 169 -4.10 49.56 -8.74
N LEU A 170 -4.17 50.15 -9.94
CA LEU A 170 -4.41 49.41 -11.19
C LEU A 170 -3.22 48.49 -11.52
N GLU A 171 -2.00 48.99 -11.35
CA GLU A 171 -0.78 48.20 -11.52
C GLU A 171 -0.72 47.04 -10.51
N ASN A 172 -0.99 47.31 -9.24
CA ASN A 172 -1.03 46.28 -8.20
C ASN A 172 -2.10 45.21 -8.51
N SER A 173 -3.30 45.62 -8.90
CA SER A 173 -4.37 44.68 -9.30
C SER A 173 -3.97 43.82 -10.50
N LYS A 174 -3.24 44.38 -11.48
CA LYS A 174 -2.75 43.64 -12.64
C LYS A 174 -1.69 42.61 -12.24
N ASN A 175 -0.75 43.01 -11.38
CA ASN A 175 0.30 42.13 -10.88
C ASN A 175 -0.28 40.98 -10.06
N LEU A 176 -1.26 41.25 -9.19
CA LEU A 176 -1.94 40.21 -8.41
C LEU A 176 -2.71 39.23 -9.32
N SER A 177 -3.42 39.74 -10.33
CA SER A 177 -4.15 38.90 -11.29
C SER A 177 -3.23 38.00 -12.13
N ASN A 178 -2.03 38.47 -12.45
CA ASN A 178 -1.04 37.68 -13.18
C ASN A 178 -0.38 36.62 -12.29
N ALA A 179 -0.30 36.83 -10.98
CA ALA A 179 0.24 35.87 -10.02
C ALA A 179 -0.74 34.74 -9.66
N THR A 180 -2.02 34.88 -10.03
CA THR A 180 -3.09 33.90 -9.77
C THR A 180 -3.44 33.02 -10.98
N ASN A 181 -2.94 33.34 -12.17
CA ASN A 181 -3.12 32.58 -13.42
C ASN A 181 -1.88 31.74 -13.73
#